data_AF-A0A6I6MMT9-F1
#
_entry.id   AF-A0A6I6MMT9-F1
#
_cell.length_a   1.000
_cell.length_b   1.000
_cell.length_c   1.000
_cell.angle_alpha   90.00
_cell.angle_beta   90.00
_cell.angle_gamma   90.00
#
_symmetry.space_group_name_H-M   'P 1'
#
loop_
_entity.id
_entity.type
_entity.pdbx_description
1 polymer ?
#
loop_
_entity_poly.entity_id
_entity_poly.type
_entity_poly.pdbx_seq_one_letter_code
_entity_poly.pdbx_strand_id
1 'polypeptide(L)'
;MADEPKPQKTLADHARGIAALPGEKFAELKAYGAEKLQDTMAAFQSALPALRRAGYEMREFEVELGLAPKIIAHFTPAATHDAAIVEAREALKDNKIGAAMLSVLARAGDIHRQIKAPGFSCGHMEIDVGLLPAVRLRYRADELE
;
A
#
# COMPACT_ATOMS: atom_id res chain seq x y z
N MET A 1 37.29 28.98 1.86
CA MET A 1 35.85 28.77 2.15
C MET A 1 35.60 27.28 2.01
N ALA A 2 35.48 26.56 3.13
CA ALA A 2 35.18 25.13 3.15
C ALA A 2 33.86 24.96 3.91
N ASP A 3 32.90 24.31 3.27
CA ASP A 3 31.53 24.11 3.72
C ASP A 3 31.49 22.88 4.66
N GLU A 4 30.97 23.04 5.89
CA GLU A 4 30.83 21.94 6.84
C GLU A 4 29.61 21.06 6.51
N PRO A 5 29.71 19.72 6.59
CA PRO A 5 28.59 18.84 6.31
C PRO A 5 27.59 18.84 7.48
N LYS A 6 26.31 19.14 7.20
CA LYS A 6 25.22 19.10 8.18
C LYS A 6 25.00 17.69 8.74
N PRO A 7 24.71 17.54 10.05
CA PRO A 7 24.59 16.24 10.70
C PRO A 7 23.35 15.49 10.21
N GLN A 8 23.54 14.28 9.67
CA GLN A 8 22.46 13.37 9.33
C GLN A 8 21.90 12.75 10.63
N LYS A 9 20.62 13.05 10.92
CA LYS A 9 19.91 12.47 12.07
C LYS A 9 19.82 10.96 11.92
N THR A 10 20.20 10.24 12.98
CA THR A 10 20.23 8.77 12.98
C THR A 10 18.86 8.19 13.35
N LEU A 11 18.59 6.94 12.97
CA LEU A 11 17.34 6.23 13.33
C LEU A 11 17.10 6.18 14.85
N ALA A 12 18.17 6.20 15.66
CA ALA A 12 18.10 6.26 17.11
C ALA A 12 17.55 7.60 17.65
N ASP A 13 17.72 8.69 16.89
CA ASP A 13 17.20 10.02 17.26
C ASP A 13 15.70 10.14 16.94
N HIS A 14 15.23 9.46 15.88
CA HIS A 14 13.80 9.31 15.61
C HIS A 14 13.11 8.46 16.68
N ALA A 15 13.71 7.35 17.11
CA ALA A 15 13.15 6.49 18.16
C ALA A 15 13.02 7.22 19.51
N ARG A 16 14.02 8.02 19.91
CA ARG A 16 13.96 8.85 21.14
C ARG A 16 12.93 9.97 21.05
N GLY A 17 12.73 10.56 19.87
CA GLY A 17 11.72 11.59 19.65
C GLY A 17 10.29 11.11 19.89
N ILE A 18 9.98 9.86 19.57
CA ILE A 18 8.65 9.27 19.76
C ILE A 18 8.37 8.97 21.24
N ALA A 19 9.37 8.48 21.99
CA ALA A 19 9.24 8.17 23.41
C ALA A 19 9.11 9.43 24.32
N ALA A 20 9.54 10.60 23.84
CA ALA A 20 9.48 11.86 24.56
C ALA A 20 8.24 12.72 24.22
N LEU A 21 7.28 12.19 23.45
CA LEU A 21 6.08 12.94 23.07
C LEU A 21 5.18 13.17 24.30
N PRO A 22 4.87 14.43 24.65
CA PRO A 22 3.89 14.75 25.69
C PRO A 22 2.54 14.10 25.39
N GLY A 23 1.80 13.70 26.44
CA GLY A 23 0.52 13.01 26.30
C GLY A 23 -0.51 13.73 25.42
N GLU A 24 -0.52 15.06 25.44
CA GLU A 24 -1.38 15.91 24.60
C GLU A 24 -1.01 15.80 23.11
N LYS A 25 0.28 15.91 22.76
CA LYS A 25 0.75 15.73 21.37
C LYS A 25 0.54 14.32 20.86
N PHE A 26 0.61 13.33 21.75
CA PHE A 26 0.30 11.94 21.43
C PHE A 26 -1.20 11.74 21.15
N ALA A 27 -2.08 12.41 21.90
CA ALA A 27 -3.52 12.39 21.66
C ALA A 27 -3.89 13.09 20.34
N GLU A 28 -3.29 14.25 20.06
CA GLU A 28 -3.46 14.97 18.78
C GLU A 28 -3.01 14.12 17.58
N LEU A 29 -1.87 13.43 17.69
CA LEU A 29 -1.36 12.54 16.65
C LEU A 29 -2.30 11.35 16.40
N LYS A 30 -2.90 10.79 17.46
CA LYS A 30 -3.92 9.75 17.34
C LYS A 30 -5.18 10.25 16.64
N ALA A 31 -5.68 11.43 17.00
CA ALA A 31 -6.87 12.03 16.39
C ALA A 31 -6.63 12.32 14.89
N TYR A 32 -5.48 12.92 14.56
CA TYR A 32 -5.06 13.15 13.17
C TYR A 32 -4.93 11.85 12.38
N GLY A 33 -4.34 10.82 13.00
CA GLY A 33 -4.23 9.48 12.41
C GLY A 33 -5.60 8.86 12.12
N ALA A 34 -6.58 9.01 13.01
CA ALA A 34 -7.93 8.50 12.82
C ALA A 34 -8.70 9.22 11.69
N GLU A 35 -8.59 10.55 11.61
CA GLU A 35 -9.19 11.33 10.52
C GLU A 35 -8.59 10.93 9.16
N LYS A 36 -7.26 10.84 9.08
CA LYS A 36 -6.58 10.40 7.85
C LYS A 36 -6.87 8.96 7.48
N LEU A 37 -7.06 8.09 8.46
CA LEU A 37 -7.47 6.71 8.22
C LEU A 37 -8.86 6.67 7.59
N GLN A 38 -9.81 7.48 8.07
CA GLN A 38 -11.17 7.53 7.52
C GLN A 38 -11.18 8.08 6.08
N ASP A 39 -10.44 9.16 5.81
CA ASP A 39 -10.27 9.68 4.44
C ASP A 39 -9.69 8.62 3.50
N THR A 40 -8.67 7.91 3.98
CA THR A 40 -8.00 6.84 3.23
C THR A 40 -8.94 5.66 2.98
N MET A 41 -9.75 5.29 3.97
CA MET A 41 -10.77 4.24 3.85
C MET A 41 -11.83 4.60 2.81
N ALA A 42 -12.32 5.84 2.80
CA ALA A 42 -13.31 6.29 1.82
C ALA A 42 -12.74 6.28 0.38
N ALA A 43 -11.52 6.78 0.20
CA ALA A 43 -10.82 6.74 -1.08
C ALA A 43 -10.53 5.30 -1.53
N PHE A 44 -10.13 4.43 -0.60
CA PHE A 44 -9.91 3.01 -0.85
C PHE A 44 -11.18 2.29 -1.31
N GLN A 45 -12.27 2.41 -0.55
CA GLN A 45 -13.54 1.75 -0.87
C GLN A 45 -14.11 2.22 -2.21
N SER A 46 -14.05 3.52 -2.51
CA SER A 46 -14.50 4.06 -3.79
C SER A 46 -13.64 3.61 -4.98
N ALA A 47 -12.39 3.18 -4.74
CA ALA A 47 -11.52 2.64 -5.80
C ALA A 47 -11.83 1.17 -6.14
N LEU A 48 -12.37 0.39 -5.20
CA LEU A 48 -12.55 -1.07 -5.35
C LEU A 48 -13.31 -1.47 -6.63
N PRO A 49 -14.41 -0.80 -7.04
CA PRO A 49 -15.11 -1.18 -8.27
C PRO A 49 -14.24 -1.04 -9.52
N ALA A 50 -13.43 0.02 -9.61
CA ALA A 50 -12.53 0.23 -10.74
C ALA A 50 -11.37 -0.78 -10.74
N LEU A 51 -10.78 -1.04 -9.57
CA LEU A 51 -9.74 -2.06 -9.40
C LEU A 51 -10.23 -3.46 -9.79
N ARG A 52 -11.45 -3.82 -9.38
CA ARG A 52 -12.08 -5.09 -9.75
C ARG A 52 -12.29 -5.21 -11.26
N ARG A 53 -12.74 -4.14 -11.93
CA ARG A 53 -12.88 -4.13 -13.41
C ARG A 53 -11.54 -4.30 -14.12
N ALA A 54 -10.46 -3.78 -13.54
CA ALA A 54 -9.09 -4.00 -14.00
C ALA A 54 -8.56 -5.43 -13.77
N GLY A 55 -9.32 -6.29 -13.09
CA GLY A 55 -8.96 -7.67 -12.77
C GLY A 55 -8.49 -7.87 -11.33
N TYR A 56 -8.25 -6.81 -10.55
CA TYR A 56 -7.76 -6.93 -9.18
C TYR A 56 -8.91 -7.20 -8.21
N GLU A 57 -9.12 -8.47 -7.87
CA GLU A 57 -10.12 -8.86 -6.88
C GLU A 57 -9.54 -8.78 -5.46
N MET A 58 -10.13 -7.90 -4.63
CA MET A 58 -9.77 -7.79 -3.22
C MET A 58 -10.37 -8.96 -2.43
N ARG A 59 -9.54 -9.63 -1.64
CA ARG A 59 -9.95 -10.75 -0.77
C ARG A 59 -10.28 -10.28 0.63
N GLU A 60 -9.43 -9.42 1.17
CA GLU A 60 -9.51 -8.90 2.52
C GLU A 60 -8.70 -7.61 2.62
N PHE A 61 -8.88 -6.90 3.72
CA PHE A 61 -8.00 -5.80 4.11
C PHE A 61 -7.77 -5.86 5.63
N GLU A 62 -6.61 -5.41 6.03
CA GLU A 62 -6.20 -5.26 7.42
C GLU A 62 -6.15 -3.77 7.77
N VAL A 63 -6.41 -3.47 9.03
CA VAL A 63 -6.11 -2.15 9.60
C VAL A 63 -5.07 -2.37 10.68
N GLU A 64 -3.82 -2.02 10.39
CA GLU A 64 -2.76 -2.05 11.40
C GLU A 64 -2.90 -0.80 12.27
N LEU A 65 -3.07 -1.02 13.57
CA LEU A 65 -3.19 0.03 14.57
C LEU A 65 -1.85 0.25 15.25
N GLY A 66 -1.45 1.52 15.35
CA GLY A 66 -0.19 1.93 15.94
C GLY A 66 -0.12 3.45 16.03
N LEU A 67 1.10 4.00 16.14
CA LEU A 67 1.28 5.46 16.10
C LEU A 67 0.83 6.07 14.76
N ALA A 68 1.04 5.31 13.68
CA ALA A 68 0.62 5.64 12.33
C ALA A 68 -0.26 4.48 11.82
N PRO A 69 -1.59 4.56 11.99
CA PRO A 69 -2.48 3.51 11.49
C PRO A 69 -2.40 3.43 9.96
N LYS A 70 -2.51 2.21 9.42
CA LYS A 70 -2.45 1.95 7.97
C LYS A 70 -3.47 0.90 7.56
N ILE A 71 -3.94 1.00 6.33
CA ILE A 71 -4.78 -0.02 5.70
C ILE A 71 -3.87 -0.86 4.79
N ILE A 72 -3.96 -2.18 4.90
CA ILE A 72 -3.24 -3.12 4.03
C ILE A 72 -4.28 -3.91 3.27
N ALA A 73 -4.32 -3.84 1.94
CA ALA A 73 -5.32 -4.54 1.15
C ALA A 73 -4.70 -5.74 0.43
N HIS A 74 -5.42 -6.87 0.42
CA HIS A 74 -4.95 -8.12 -0.17
C HIS A 74 -5.72 -8.40 -1.46
N PHE A 75 -4.99 -8.50 -2.57
CA PHE A 75 -5.55 -8.75 -3.90
C PHE A 75 -5.06 -10.07 -4.48
N THR A 76 -5.90 -10.74 -5.26
CA THR A 76 -5.45 -11.86 -6.09
C THR A 76 -4.62 -11.34 -7.27
N PRO A 77 -3.55 -12.04 -7.66
CA PRO A 77 -2.89 -11.78 -8.92
C PRO A 77 -3.88 -12.11 -10.05
N ALA A 78 -4.03 -11.21 -11.02
CA ALA A 78 -4.95 -11.42 -12.13
C ALA A 78 -4.26 -11.25 -13.48
N ALA A 79 -4.76 -11.98 -14.48
CA ALA A 79 -4.43 -11.76 -15.87
C ALA A 79 -5.16 -10.49 -16.36
N THR A 80 -4.51 -9.34 -16.17
CA THR A 80 -5.08 -8.05 -16.57
C THR A 80 -4.93 -7.83 -18.07
N HIS A 81 -5.91 -7.17 -18.68
CA HIS A 81 -5.84 -6.71 -20.08
C HIS A 81 -5.63 -5.20 -20.11
N ASP A 82 -4.79 -4.71 -21.03
CA ASP A 82 -4.40 -3.30 -21.10
C ASP A 82 -5.60 -2.35 -21.20
N ALA A 83 -6.64 -2.73 -21.95
CA ALA A 83 -7.88 -1.95 -22.08
C ALA A 83 -8.57 -1.73 -20.72
N ALA A 84 -8.65 -2.77 -19.88
CA ALA A 84 -9.26 -2.68 -18.56
C ALA A 84 -8.45 -1.80 -17.59
N ILE A 85 -7.12 -1.77 -17.73
CA ILE A 85 -6.25 -0.87 -16.96
C ILE A 85 -6.49 0.60 -17.37
N VAL A 86 -6.64 0.88 -18.66
CA VAL A 86 -6.93 2.23 -19.16
C VAL A 86 -8.28 2.73 -18.63
N GLU A 87 -9.33 1.91 -18.73
CA GLU A 87 -10.65 2.26 -18.21
C GLU A 87 -10.65 2.49 -16.70
N ALA A 88 -9.95 1.64 -15.94
CA ALA A 88 -9.82 1.81 -14.50
C ALA A 88 -9.04 3.09 -14.15
N ARG A 89 -8.03 3.47 -14.94
CA ARG A 89 -7.28 4.71 -14.73
C ARG A 89 -8.17 5.94 -14.92
N GLU A 90 -9.00 5.95 -15.97
CA GLU A 90 -9.96 7.03 -16.21
C GLU A 90 -11.01 7.13 -15.09
N ALA A 91 -11.53 6.00 -14.63
CA ALA A 91 -12.49 5.95 -13.52
C ALA A 91 -11.90 6.44 -12.19
N LEU A 92 -10.57 6.43 -12.05
CA LEU A 92 -9.85 6.80 -10.82
C LEU A 92 -9.16 8.17 -10.92
N LYS A 93 -9.37 8.95 -11.98
CA LYS A 93 -8.67 10.22 -12.22
C LYS A 93 -8.79 11.23 -11.06
N ASP A 94 -9.94 11.22 -10.38
CA ASP A 94 -10.22 12.10 -9.24
C ASP A 94 -9.94 11.42 -7.88
N ASN A 95 -9.54 10.14 -7.89
CA ASN A 95 -9.17 9.35 -6.73
C ASN A 95 -7.68 9.02 -6.73
N LYS A 96 -6.87 9.92 -6.16
CA LYS A 96 -5.40 9.79 -6.14
C LYS A 96 -4.91 8.49 -5.49
N ILE A 97 -5.55 8.05 -4.41
CA ILE A 97 -5.19 6.80 -3.72
C ILE A 97 -5.49 5.61 -4.63
N GLY A 98 -6.68 5.54 -5.20
CA GLY A 98 -7.05 4.49 -6.14
C GLY A 98 -6.14 4.45 -7.38
N ALA A 99 -5.81 5.60 -7.97
CA ALA A 99 -4.91 5.69 -9.11
C ALA A 99 -3.48 5.20 -8.78
N ALA A 100 -2.98 5.53 -7.57
CA ALA A 100 -1.70 5.04 -7.08
C ALA A 100 -1.72 3.52 -6.87
N MET A 101 -2.79 2.99 -6.26
CA MET A 101 -2.99 1.55 -6.08
C MET A 101 -3.01 0.81 -7.42
N LEU A 102 -3.81 1.27 -8.40
CA LEU A 102 -3.88 0.66 -9.73
C LEU A 102 -2.50 0.61 -10.39
N SER A 103 -1.73 1.69 -10.29
CA SER A 103 -0.40 1.78 -10.89
C SER A 103 0.58 0.78 -10.29
N VAL A 104 0.55 0.62 -8.97
CA VAL A 104 1.43 -0.31 -8.26
C VAL A 104 0.99 -1.77 -8.46
N LEU A 105 -0.31 -2.05 -8.48
CA LEU A 105 -0.86 -3.38 -8.78
C LEU A 105 -0.52 -3.81 -10.22
N ALA A 106 -0.66 -2.92 -11.21
CA ALA A 106 -0.25 -3.18 -12.59
C ALA A 106 1.21 -3.56 -12.69
N ARG A 107 2.08 -2.74 -12.09
CA ARG A 107 3.53 -3.02 -12.06
C ARG A 107 3.84 -4.36 -11.40
N ALA A 108 3.19 -4.68 -10.29
CA ALA A 108 3.46 -5.92 -9.58
C ALA A 108 2.91 -7.16 -10.32
N GLY A 109 1.80 -7.02 -11.07
CA GLY A 109 1.35 -8.03 -12.03
C GLY A 109 2.38 -8.27 -13.14
N ASP A 110 2.97 -7.21 -13.69
CA ASP A 110 4.03 -7.32 -14.70
C ASP A 110 5.29 -8.02 -14.16
N ILE A 111 5.72 -7.65 -12.94
CA ILE A 111 6.86 -8.28 -12.26
C ILE A 111 6.57 -9.75 -11.95
N HIS A 112 5.37 -10.06 -11.44
CA HIS A 112 4.98 -11.43 -11.13
C HIS A 112 5.14 -12.35 -12.36
N ARG A 113 4.73 -11.90 -13.56
CA ARG A 113 4.89 -12.66 -14.81
C ARG A 113 6.35 -12.93 -15.20
N GLN A 114 7.31 -12.18 -14.66
CA GLN A 114 8.74 -12.36 -14.93
C GLN A 114 9.44 -13.26 -13.89
N ILE A 115 8.88 -13.39 -12.69
CA ILE A 115 9.45 -14.19 -11.61
C ILE A 115 9.19 -15.67 -11.87
N LYS A 116 10.26 -16.47 -11.96
CA LYS A 116 10.20 -17.94 -11.99
C LYS A 116 10.68 -18.47 -10.64
N ALA A 117 9.76 -19.04 -9.86
CA ALA A 117 10.04 -19.62 -8.55
C ALA A 117 9.50 -21.07 -8.50
N PRO A 118 10.25 -22.08 -8.96
CA PRO A 118 9.79 -23.46 -8.96
C PRO A 118 9.42 -23.95 -7.56
N GLY A 119 8.27 -24.63 -7.43
CA GLY A 119 7.72 -25.08 -6.14
C GLY A 119 7.04 -23.97 -5.33
N PHE A 120 6.81 -22.80 -5.92
CA PHE A 120 6.07 -21.71 -5.33
C PHE A 120 5.09 -21.07 -6.31
N SER A 121 3.90 -20.73 -5.82
CA SER A 121 2.86 -19.98 -6.54
C SER A 121 2.58 -18.64 -5.85
N CYS A 122 2.28 -17.61 -6.64
CA CYS A 122 1.90 -16.31 -6.08
C CYS A 122 0.46 -16.41 -5.57
N GLY A 123 0.30 -16.41 -4.25
CA GLY A 123 -1.01 -16.52 -3.62
C GLY A 123 -1.77 -15.19 -3.65
N HIS A 124 -1.11 -14.10 -3.26
CA HIS A 124 -1.75 -12.78 -3.17
C HIS A 124 -0.73 -11.63 -3.21
N MET A 125 -1.26 -10.42 -3.44
CA MET A 125 -0.54 -9.15 -3.44
C MET A 125 -1.02 -8.34 -2.25
N GLU A 126 -0.12 -7.93 -1.37
CA GLU A 126 -0.43 -7.05 -0.24
C GLU A 126 -0.02 -5.63 -0.61
N ILE A 127 -0.94 -4.66 -0.52
CA ILE A 127 -0.65 -3.25 -0.79
C ILE A 127 -0.91 -2.40 0.45
N ASP A 128 0.09 -1.63 0.86
CA ASP A 128 -0.08 -0.58 1.86
C ASP A 128 -0.85 0.57 1.19
N VAL A 129 -2.09 0.79 1.62
CA VAL A 129 -2.97 1.82 1.04
C VAL A 129 -2.53 3.18 1.53
N GLY A 130 -2.24 4.06 0.58
CA GLY A 130 -1.85 5.44 0.85
C GLY A 130 -1.36 6.13 -0.41
N LEU A 131 -0.82 7.34 -0.25
CA LEU A 131 -0.31 8.13 -1.37
C LEU A 131 0.98 7.55 -1.98
N LEU A 132 1.76 6.84 -1.17
CA LEU A 132 2.98 6.14 -1.56
C LEU A 132 2.77 4.64 -1.28
N PRO A 133 2.07 3.92 -2.16
CA PRO A 133 1.78 2.51 -1.92
C PRO A 133 3.04 1.66 -2.08
N ALA A 134 3.24 0.74 -1.15
CA ALA A 134 4.19 -0.36 -1.27
C ALA A 134 3.41 -1.64 -1.54
N VAL A 135 3.91 -2.49 -2.44
CA VAL A 135 3.30 -3.79 -2.75
C VAL A 135 4.27 -4.93 -2.47
N ARG A 136 3.75 -5.99 -1.88
CA ARG A 136 4.47 -7.24 -1.60
C ARG A 136 3.79 -8.36 -2.36
N LEU A 137 4.54 -9.06 -3.20
CA LEU A 137 4.09 -10.30 -3.83
C LEU A 137 4.34 -11.44 -2.84
N ARG A 138 3.29 -12.17 -2.48
CA ARG A 138 3.36 -13.23 -1.47
C ARG A 138 3.27 -14.58 -2.16
N TYR A 139 4.39 -15.27 -2.17
CA TYR A 139 4.50 -16.62 -2.72
C TYR A 139 4.28 -17.65 -1.62
N ARG A 140 3.56 -18.72 -1.93
CA ARG A 140 3.33 -19.87 -1.07
C ARG A 140 4.01 -21.07 -1.70
N ALA A 141 4.54 -21.96 -0.87
CA ALA A 141 5.04 -23.24 -1.38
C ALA A 141 3.86 -24.01 -1.99
N ASP A 142 4.08 -24.62 -3.15
CA ASP A 142 3.10 -25.52 -3.72
C ASP A 142 2.98 -26.73 -2.79
N GLU A 143 1.75 -27.16 -2.49
CA GLU A 143 1.56 -28.39 -1.72
C GLU A 143 2.12 -29.56 -2.54
N LEU A 144 3.09 -30.27 -1.97
CA LEU A 144 3.55 -31.56 -2.50
C LEU A 144 2.42 -32.57 -2.29
N GLU A 145 1.60 -32.77 -3.32
CA GLU A 145 0.70 -33.94 -3.39
C GLU A 145 1.48 -35.25 -3.48
#